data_AF-A0A5P8NDL3-F1
#
_entry.id   AF-A0A5P8NDL3-F1
#
_cell.length_a   1.000
_cell.length_b   1.000
_cell.length_c   1.000
_cell.angle_alpha   90.00
_cell.angle_beta   90.00
_cell.angle_gamma   90.00
#
_symmetry.space_group_name_H-M   'P 1'
#
loop_
_entity.id
_entity.type
_entity.pdbx_description
1 polymer ?
#
loop_
_entity_poly.entity_id
_entity_poly.type
_entity_poly.pdbx_seq_one_letter_code
_entity_poly.pdbx_strand_id
1 'polypeptide(L)'
;MNKIITTSIRLKDYALWYYFRYFPSNKKLENKLLEKTLQDRELVDGVLDQIKHLFTEDDIIRSNIKNYIFRNKNVNYIKLNLMKKQFPKDRINEILTNEFGSEEHSLLNVHSLVRKIENFKNKGKSIQYIKIKLIERKLDREGVENALSVVFGDKGDNENLAHEYQKLEGKYEKKKIIEKLLRKGFFYGDIKEIINK
;
A
#
# COMPACT_ATOMS: atom_id res chain seq x y z
N MET A 1 14.13 -16.42 27.04
CA MET A 1 15.33 -16.51 26.17
C MET A 1 15.01 -17.38 24.98
N ASN A 2 15.39 -16.96 23.76
CA ASN A 2 15.27 -17.84 22.60
C ASN A 2 16.26 -19.01 22.74
N LYS A 3 15.77 -20.25 22.58
CA LYS A 3 16.63 -21.44 22.56
C LYS A 3 17.64 -21.32 21.40
N ILE A 4 18.94 -21.32 21.72
CA ILE A 4 20.03 -21.34 20.74
C ILE A 4 20.12 -22.74 20.14
N ILE A 5 20.30 -22.80 18.82
CA ILE A 5 20.43 -24.04 18.05
C ILE A 5 21.88 -24.14 17.58
N THR A 6 22.53 -25.25 17.93
CA THR A 6 23.95 -25.50 17.60
C THR A 6 24.14 -26.69 16.65
N THR A 7 23.06 -27.38 16.26
CA THR A 7 23.13 -28.57 15.40
C THR A 7 22.40 -28.36 14.09
N SER A 8 22.99 -28.85 13.00
CA SER A 8 22.45 -28.71 11.63
C SER A 8 21.04 -29.29 11.50
N ILE A 9 20.80 -30.48 12.06
CA ILE A 9 19.48 -31.15 12.00
C ILE A 9 18.38 -30.29 12.63
N ARG A 10 18.60 -29.81 13.86
CA ARG A 10 17.60 -28.97 14.55
C ARG A 10 17.39 -27.64 13.86
N LEU A 11 18.44 -27.07 13.27
CA LEU A 11 18.34 -25.81 12.54
C LEU A 11 17.56 -26.00 11.23
N LYS A 12 17.77 -27.12 10.53
CA LYS A 12 17.01 -27.51 9.35
C LYS A 12 15.53 -27.70 9.66
N ASP A 13 15.19 -28.43 10.72
CA ASP A 13 13.79 -28.62 11.15
C ASP A 13 13.13 -27.27 11.45
N TYR A 14 13.85 -26.39 12.17
CA TYR A 14 13.38 -25.04 12.44
C TYR A 14 13.22 -24.21 11.17
N ALA A 15 14.16 -24.29 10.23
CA ALA A 15 14.12 -23.57 8.96
C ALA A 15 12.91 -23.99 8.12
N LEU A 16 12.67 -25.30 7.98
CA LEU A 16 11.52 -25.84 7.26
C LEU A 16 10.20 -25.42 7.93
N TRP A 17 10.08 -25.59 9.25
CA TRP A 17 8.91 -25.13 9.99
C TRP A 17 8.65 -23.63 9.78
N TYR A 18 9.68 -22.80 9.95
CA TYR A 18 9.55 -21.35 9.81
C TYR A 18 9.17 -20.96 8.38
N TYR A 19 9.81 -21.57 7.39
CA TYR A 19 9.55 -21.31 5.97
C TYR A 19 8.11 -21.65 5.60
N PHE A 20 7.63 -22.86 5.89
CA PHE A 20 6.26 -23.26 5.53
C PHE A 20 5.18 -22.60 6.40
N ARG A 21 5.51 -22.15 7.61
CA ARG A 21 4.56 -21.43 8.47
C ARG A 21 4.32 -20.00 8.03
N TYR A 22 5.36 -19.31 7.56
CA TYR A 22 5.35 -17.86 7.36
C TYR A 22 5.62 -17.40 5.93
N PHE A 23 6.14 -18.27 5.06
CA PHE A 23 6.56 -17.94 3.69
C PHE A 23 7.41 -16.65 3.63
N PRO A 24 8.52 -16.58 4.38
CA PRO A 24 9.40 -15.42 4.38
C PRO A 24 10.15 -15.29 3.04
N SER A 25 10.78 -14.13 2.81
CA SER A 25 11.85 -14.04 1.82
C SER A 25 13.06 -14.88 2.27
N ASN A 26 13.89 -15.26 1.31
CA ASN A 26 15.13 -16.01 1.56
C ASN A 26 16.02 -15.22 2.53
N LYS A 27 16.15 -13.90 2.32
CA LYS A 27 16.94 -13.04 3.20
C LYS A 27 16.39 -12.98 4.62
N LYS A 28 15.06 -12.95 4.77
CA LYS A 28 14.42 -12.93 6.09
C LYS A 28 14.57 -14.27 6.81
N LEU A 29 14.52 -15.39 6.09
CA LEU A 29 14.82 -16.70 6.64
C LEU A 29 16.27 -16.75 7.15
N GLU A 30 17.25 -16.39 6.32
CA GLU A 30 18.67 -16.33 6.68
C GLU A 30 18.89 -15.53 7.97
N ASN A 31 18.38 -14.30 8.04
CA ASN A 31 18.49 -13.46 9.24
C ASN A 31 17.88 -14.14 10.48
N LYS A 32 16.74 -14.83 10.31
CA LYS A 32 16.09 -15.56 11.40
C LYS A 32 16.90 -16.74 11.90
N LEU A 33 17.59 -17.45 11.00
CA LEU A 33 18.45 -18.57 11.37
C LEU A 33 19.72 -18.05 12.08
N LEU A 34 20.33 -16.97 11.59
CA LEU A 34 21.48 -16.33 12.25
C LEU A 34 21.16 -15.86 13.67
N GLU A 35 19.95 -15.33 13.92
CA GLU A 35 19.48 -15.02 15.27
C GLU A 35 19.40 -16.26 16.18
N LYS A 36 19.13 -17.44 15.62
CA LYS A 36 18.98 -18.70 16.36
C LYS A 36 20.30 -19.43 16.59
N THR A 37 21.35 -19.08 15.86
CA THR A 37 22.67 -19.72 15.91
C THR A 37 23.78 -18.81 16.46
N LEU A 38 23.44 -17.64 17.03
CA LEU A 38 24.43 -16.63 17.46
C LEU A 38 25.36 -16.19 16.32
N GLN A 39 24.80 -15.97 15.13
CA GLN A 39 25.53 -15.53 13.93
C GLN A 39 26.52 -16.56 13.34
N ASP A 40 26.37 -17.84 13.64
CA ASP A 40 27.10 -18.91 12.96
C ASP A 40 26.65 -19.01 11.49
N ARG A 41 27.44 -18.40 10.59
CA ARG A 41 27.16 -18.36 9.14
C ARG A 41 27.37 -19.70 8.47
N GLU A 42 28.41 -20.43 8.83
CA GLU A 42 28.75 -21.71 8.20
C GLU A 42 27.62 -22.72 8.40
N LEU A 43 27.09 -22.80 9.63
CA LEU A 43 25.95 -23.66 9.93
C LEU A 43 24.68 -23.25 9.17
N VAL A 44 24.42 -21.95 9.07
CA VAL A 44 23.24 -21.41 8.37
C VAL A 44 23.33 -21.66 6.87
N ASP A 45 24.47 -21.35 6.25
CA ASP A 45 24.69 -21.53 4.81
C ASP A 45 24.58 -23.00 4.44
N GLY A 46 25.16 -23.90 5.25
CA GLY A 46 25.04 -25.35 5.06
C GLY A 46 23.60 -25.86 5.16
N VAL A 47 22.77 -25.28 6.02
CA VAL A 47 21.34 -25.65 6.11
C VAL A 47 20.55 -25.07 4.95
N LEU A 48 20.77 -23.81 4.58
CA LEU A 48 20.07 -23.16 3.47
C LEU A 48 20.37 -23.87 2.14
N ASP A 49 21.61 -24.28 1.90
CA ASP A 49 21.97 -25.00 0.68
C ASP A 49 21.25 -26.36 0.57
N GLN A 50 21.07 -27.07 1.69
CA GLN A 50 20.33 -28.34 1.73
C GLN A 50 18.85 -28.19 1.37
N ILE A 51 18.22 -27.05 1.69
CA ILE A 51 16.77 -26.84 1.52
C ILE A 51 16.43 -25.88 0.39
N LYS A 52 17.44 -25.33 -0.33
CA LYS A 52 17.23 -24.30 -1.36
C LYS A 52 16.26 -24.70 -2.47
N HIS A 53 16.21 -25.99 -2.81
CA HIS A 53 15.33 -26.55 -3.84
C HIS A 53 13.84 -26.46 -3.47
N LEU A 54 13.53 -26.21 -2.20
CA LEU A 54 12.16 -26.03 -1.70
C LEU A 54 11.73 -24.56 -1.74
N PHE A 55 12.64 -23.63 -2.03
CA PHE A 55 12.34 -22.20 -2.02
C PHE A 55 11.58 -21.80 -3.29
N THR A 56 10.48 -21.09 -3.06
CA THR A 56 9.52 -20.64 -4.07
C THR A 56 9.31 -19.13 -3.92
N GLU A 57 10.41 -18.38 -3.76
CA GLU A 57 10.38 -16.96 -3.42
C GLU A 57 9.59 -16.13 -4.46
N ASP A 58 9.74 -16.43 -5.75
CA ASP A 58 8.99 -15.77 -6.81
C ASP A 58 7.49 -16.02 -6.69
N ASP A 59 7.05 -17.23 -6.36
CA ASP A 59 5.63 -17.55 -6.18
C ASP A 59 5.04 -16.85 -4.96
N ILE A 60 5.83 -16.72 -3.90
CA ILE A 60 5.46 -15.93 -2.73
C ILE A 60 5.30 -14.45 -3.12
N ILE A 61 6.23 -13.89 -3.91
CA ILE A 61 6.15 -12.51 -4.42
C ILE A 61 4.88 -12.35 -5.27
N ARG A 62 4.65 -13.22 -6.26
CA ARG A 62 3.45 -13.21 -7.12
C ARG A 62 2.16 -13.26 -6.31
N SER A 63 2.08 -14.16 -5.35
CA SER A 63 0.92 -14.31 -4.47
C SER A 63 0.66 -13.02 -3.65
N ASN A 64 1.71 -12.42 -3.10
CA ASN A 64 1.59 -11.14 -2.39
C ASN A 64 1.14 -10.00 -3.31
N ILE A 65 1.70 -9.91 -4.53
CA ILE A 65 1.30 -8.91 -5.53
C ILE A 65 -0.19 -9.05 -5.87
N LYS A 66 -0.64 -10.27 -6.24
CA LYS A 66 -2.06 -10.56 -6.52
C LYS A 66 -2.97 -10.14 -5.37
N ASN A 67 -2.59 -10.47 -4.14
CA ASN A 67 -3.33 -10.08 -2.94
C ASN A 67 -3.42 -8.56 -2.75
N TYR A 68 -2.34 -7.83 -3.04
CA TYR A 68 -2.36 -6.36 -2.95
C TYR A 68 -3.16 -5.71 -4.08
N ILE A 69 -3.08 -6.22 -5.31
CA ILE A 69 -3.90 -5.78 -6.44
C ILE A 69 -5.38 -6.03 -6.14
N PHE A 70 -5.73 -7.20 -5.62
CA PHE A 70 -7.11 -7.50 -5.18
C PHE A 70 -7.63 -6.50 -4.13
N ARG A 71 -6.74 -6.01 -3.26
CA ARG A 71 -7.03 -4.96 -2.27
C ARG A 71 -6.89 -3.53 -2.82
N ASN A 72 -6.80 -3.39 -4.14
CA ASN A 72 -6.68 -2.14 -4.89
C ASN A 72 -5.53 -1.25 -4.39
N LYS A 73 -4.35 -1.85 -4.15
CA LYS A 73 -3.13 -1.14 -3.79
C LYS A 73 -2.35 -0.76 -5.04
N ASN A 74 -1.76 0.42 -5.04
CA ASN A 74 -0.92 0.88 -6.14
C ASN A 74 0.47 0.21 -6.12
N VAL A 75 1.20 0.37 -7.23
CA VAL A 75 2.53 -0.21 -7.45
C VAL A 75 3.53 0.19 -6.36
N ASN A 76 3.59 1.46 -5.96
CA ASN A 76 4.53 1.93 -4.95
C ASN A 76 4.29 1.27 -3.59
N TYR A 77 3.01 1.17 -3.19
CA TYR A 77 2.62 0.48 -1.96
C TYR A 77 3.09 -0.98 -2.00
N ILE A 78 2.88 -1.67 -3.12
CA ILE A 78 3.31 -3.07 -3.31
C ILE A 78 4.82 -3.19 -3.16
N LYS A 79 5.59 -2.39 -3.91
CA LYS A 79 7.06 -2.36 -3.85
C LYS A 79 7.56 -2.14 -2.41
N LEU A 80 7.07 -1.09 -1.75
CA LEU A 80 7.47 -0.76 -0.39
C LEU A 80 7.14 -1.86 0.61
N ASN A 81 5.97 -2.51 0.52
CA ASN A 81 5.60 -3.57 1.45
C ASN A 81 6.41 -4.85 1.23
N LEU A 82 6.70 -5.22 -0.02
CA LEU A 82 7.54 -6.37 -0.33
C LEU A 82 9.00 -6.14 0.08
N MET A 83 9.55 -4.94 -0.17
CA MET A 83 10.88 -4.57 0.29
C MET A 83 10.99 -4.58 1.83
N LYS A 84 9.95 -4.12 2.56
CA LYS A 84 9.89 -4.26 4.03
C LYS A 84 9.90 -5.71 4.50
N LYS A 85 9.42 -6.65 3.68
CA LYS A 85 9.52 -8.09 3.91
C LYS A 85 10.86 -8.68 3.43
N GLN A 86 11.80 -7.84 3.02
CA GLN A 86 13.15 -8.19 2.55
C GLN A 86 13.18 -9.02 1.26
N PHE A 87 12.15 -8.94 0.42
CA PHE A 87 12.23 -9.50 -0.94
C PHE A 87 13.16 -8.65 -1.81
N PRO A 88 13.91 -9.25 -2.76
CA PRO A 88 14.84 -8.53 -3.62
C PRO A 88 14.13 -7.48 -4.48
N LYS A 89 14.62 -6.23 -4.46
CA LYS A 89 14.03 -5.10 -5.21
C LYS A 89 13.91 -5.41 -6.71
N ASP A 90 14.95 -6.00 -7.28
CA ASP A 90 15.02 -6.24 -8.73
C ASP A 90 14.02 -7.32 -9.15
N ARG A 91 13.90 -8.41 -8.38
CA ARG A 91 12.88 -9.45 -8.61
C ARG A 91 11.45 -8.91 -8.47
N ILE A 92 11.19 -8.06 -7.47
CA ILE A 92 9.88 -7.40 -7.32
C ILE A 92 9.53 -6.58 -8.57
N ASN A 93 10.49 -5.77 -9.04
CA ASN A 93 10.28 -4.93 -10.22
C ASN A 93 10.08 -5.77 -11.49
N GLU A 94 10.90 -6.79 -11.69
CA GLU A 94 10.82 -7.69 -12.83
C GLU A 94 9.45 -8.37 -12.91
N ILE A 95 8.98 -8.96 -11.80
CA ILE A 95 7.66 -9.62 -11.75
C ILE A 95 6.54 -8.59 -12.01
N LEU A 96 6.58 -7.43 -11.36
CA LEU A 96 5.57 -6.38 -11.55
C LEU A 96 5.51 -5.88 -13.01
N THR A 97 6.66 -5.75 -13.67
CA THR A 97 6.73 -5.29 -15.06
C THR A 97 6.32 -6.39 -16.02
N ASN A 98 6.94 -7.57 -15.94
CA ASN A 98 6.81 -8.61 -16.96
C ASN A 98 5.50 -9.41 -16.84
N GLU A 99 4.99 -9.62 -15.61
CA GLU A 99 3.80 -10.45 -15.40
C GLU A 99 2.53 -9.63 -15.13
N PHE A 100 2.68 -8.40 -14.62
CA PHE A 100 1.54 -7.54 -14.27
C PHE A 100 1.49 -6.26 -15.12
N GLY A 101 2.39 -6.07 -16.08
CA GLY A 101 2.38 -4.92 -17.00
C GLY A 101 2.42 -3.57 -16.31
N SER A 102 3.06 -3.49 -15.13
CA SER A 102 2.92 -2.32 -14.26
C SER A 102 3.46 -1.03 -14.87
N GLU A 103 4.35 -1.08 -15.87
CA GLU A 103 4.86 0.11 -16.59
C GLU A 103 3.97 0.55 -17.75
N GLU A 104 3.00 -0.27 -18.16
CA GLU A 104 2.12 0.01 -19.30
C GLU A 104 0.75 0.52 -18.85
N HIS A 105 0.23 -0.02 -17.73
CA HIS A 105 -1.11 0.31 -17.25
C HIS A 105 -1.18 0.45 -15.73
N SER A 106 -2.27 1.08 -15.25
CA SER A 106 -2.55 1.12 -13.82
C SER A 106 -3.01 -0.25 -13.33
N LEU A 107 -2.52 -0.65 -12.15
CA LEU A 107 -3.01 -1.84 -11.45
C LEU A 107 -4.27 -1.56 -10.61
N LEU A 108 -4.79 -0.33 -10.66
CA LEU A 108 -5.96 0.07 -9.89
C LEU A 108 -7.24 -0.27 -10.65
N ASN A 109 -8.17 -0.91 -9.96
CA ASN A 109 -9.49 -1.22 -10.47
C ASN A 109 -10.47 -0.06 -10.20
N VAL A 110 -11.13 0.43 -11.26
CA VAL A 110 -12.06 1.58 -11.21
C VAL A 110 -13.22 1.34 -10.24
N HIS A 111 -13.86 0.17 -10.26
CA HIS A 111 -14.97 -0.13 -9.35
C HIS A 111 -14.54 -0.08 -7.86
N SER A 112 -13.33 -0.55 -7.56
CA SER A 112 -12.77 -0.43 -6.22
C SER A 112 -12.32 0.99 -5.88
N LEU A 113 -11.93 1.80 -6.88
CA LEU A 113 -11.67 3.23 -6.69
C LEU A 113 -12.95 3.99 -6.35
N VAL A 114 -14.07 3.73 -7.03
CA VAL A 114 -15.38 4.37 -6.74
C VAL A 114 -15.74 4.21 -5.27
N ARG A 115 -15.77 2.97 -4.75
CA ARG A 115 -16.04 2.71 -3.32
C ARG A 115 -15.08 3.43 -2.38
N LYS A 116 -13.80 3.52 -2.75
CA LYS A 116 -12.78 4.21 -1.93
C LYS A 116 -12.99 5.73 -1.95
N ILE A 117 -13.39 6.29 -3.09
CA ILE A 117 -13.66 7.72 -3.27
C ILE A 117 -14.94 8.11 -2.54
N GLU A 118 -15.99 7.30 -2.59
CA GLU A 118 -17.19 7.47 -1.76
C GLU A 118 -16.85 7.57 -0.28
N ASN A 119 -15.98 6.67 0.21
CA ASN A 119 -15.50 6.74 1.59
C ASN A 119 -14.75 8.04 1.92
N PHE A 120 -14.02 8.62 0.96
CA PHE A 120 -13.41 9.94 1.14
C PHE A 120 -14.43 11.08 1.10
N LYS A 121 -15.39 11.02 0.17
CA LYS A 121 -16.52 11.96 0.06
C LYS A 121 -17.31 12.00 1.36
N ASN A 122 -17.66 10.84 1.93
CA ASN A 122 -18.37 10.71 3.21
C ASN A 122 -17.57 11.25 4.41
N LYS A 123 -16.23 11.27 4.32
CA LYS A 123 -15.34 11.93 5.29
C LYS A 123 -15.18 13.43 5.03
N GLY A 124 -15.95 13.98 4.09
CA GLY A 124 -15.91 15.38 3.66
C GLY A 124 -14.55 15.76 3.09
N LYS A 125 -13.97 14.93 2.23
CA LYS A 125 -12.72 15.26 1.51
C LYS A 125 -13.05 15.80 0.12
N SER A 126 -12.27 16.80 -0.31
CA SER A 126 -12.34 17.39 -1.64
C SER A 126 -11.84 16.43 -2.73
N ILE A 127 -12.23 16.68 -3.97
CA ILE A 127 -11.68 16.02 -5.16
C ILE A 127 -10.17 16.20 -5.21
N GLN A 128 -9.66 17.41 -4.95
CA GLN A 128 -8.23 17.70 -5.01
C GLN A 128 -7.43 16.88 -3.99
N TYR A 129 -7.93 16.79 -2.75
CA TYR A 129 -7.32 15.93 -1.74
C TYR A 129 -7.27 14.47 -2.21
N ILE A 130 -8.36 13.98 -2.81
CA ILE A 130 -8.47 12.60 -3.28
C ILE A 130 -7.50 12.35 -4.44
N LYS A 131 -7.41 13.27 -5.42
CA LYS A 131 -6.44 13.21 -6.53
C LYS A 131 -5.02 13.08 -6.00
N ILE A 132 -4.61 13.98 -5.11
CA ILE A 132 -3.27 13.96 -4.49
C ILE A 132 -3.03 12.62 -3.78
N LYS A 133 -4.06 12.05 -3.14
CA LYS A 133 -3.92 10.83 -2.36
C LYS A 133 -3.90 9.54 -3.18
N LEU A 134 -4.52 9.54 -4.37
CA LEU A 134 -4.72 8.32 -5.18
C LEU A 134 -3.88 8.30 -6.45
N ILE A 135 -3.53 9.44 -7.03
CA ILE A 135 -2.72 9.53 -8.25
C ILE A 135 -1.25 9.64 -7.84
N GLU A 136 -0.60 8.49 -7.65
CA GLU A 136 0.84 8.44 -7.38
C GLU A 136 1.66 8.31 -8.66
N ARG A 137 1.08 7.74 -9.71
CA ARG A 137 1.71 7.57 -11.03
C ARG A 137 0.84 8.20 -12.10
N LYS A 138 1.45 8.62 -13.21
CA LYS A 138 0.73 9.13 -14.38
C LYS A 138 -0.32 8.13 -14.89
N LEU A 139 0.02 6.84 -14.87
CA LEU A 139 -0.87 5.75 -15.30
C LEU A 139 -2.13 5.62 -14.43
N ASP A 140 -2.09 6.02 -13.16
CA ASP A 140 -3.24 5.93 -12.26
C ASP A 140 -4.28 7.03 -12.51
N ARG A 141 -3.90 8.09 -13.25
CA ARG A 141 -4.71 9.32 -13.40
C ARG A 141 -6.06 9.02 -14.01
N GLU A 142 -6.08 8.36 -15.16
CA GLU A 142 -7.31 8.11 -15.92
C GLU A 142 -8.33 7.32 -15.08
N GLY A 143 -7.89 6.21 -14.47
CA GLY A 143 -8.77 5.40 -13.62
C GLY A 143 -9.31 6.16 -12.40
N VAL A 144 -8.49 7.02 -11.78
CA VAL A 144 -8.93 7.86 -10.66
C VAL A 144 -9.89 8.95 -11.12
N GLU A 145 -9.66 9.60 -12.26
CA GLU A 145 -10.53 10.64 -12.80
C GLU A 145 -11.88 10.09 -13.24
N ASN A 146 -11.90 8.92 -13.88
CA ASN A 146 -13.14 8.21 -14.21
C ASN A 146 -13.95 7.90 -12.94
N ALA A 147 -13.29 7.37 -11.90
CA ALA A 147 -13.95 7.05 -10.63
C ALA A 147 -14.43 8.31 -9.88
N LEU A 148 -13.71 9.44 -9.97
CA LEU A 148 -14.14 10.72 -9.42
C LEU A 148 -15.39 11.24 -10.13
N SER A 149 -15.42 11.17 -11.47
CA SER A 149 -16.58 11.58 -12.26
C SER A 149 -17.84 10.78 -11.91
N VAL A 150 -17.70 9.48 -11.65
CA VAL A 150 -18.82 8.63 -11.20
C VAL A 150 -19.36 9.07 -9.84
N VAL A 151 -18.48 9.47 -8.90
CA VAL A 151 -18.88 9.75 -7.50
C VAL A 151 -19.35 11.20 -7.28
N PHE A 152 -18.76 12.16 -8.00
CA PHE A 152 -19.04 13.58 -7.84
C PHE A 152 -19.91 14.16 -8.97
N GLY A 153 -19.93 13.52 -10.15
CA GLY A 153 -20.64 14.02 -11.32
C GLY A 153 -20.16 15.41 -11.77
N ASP A 154 -20.98 16.07 -12.57
CA ASP A 154 -20.64 17.37 -13.18
C ASP A 154 -20.56 18.51 -12.17
N LYS A 155 -21.23 18.37 -11.01
CA LYS A 155 -21.25 19.38 -9.96
C LYS A 155 -19.96 19.43 -9.14
N GLY A 156 -19.05 18.47 -9.34
CA GLY A 156 -17.82 18.38 -8.58
C GLY A 156 -18.07 18.20 -7.08
N ASP A 157 -17.22 18.78 -6.24
CA ASP A 157 -17.32 18.71 -4.78
C ASP A 157 -17.97 19.93 -4.13
N ASN A 158 -18.64 20.79 -4.90
CA ASN A 158 -19.36 21.97 -4.40
C ASN A 158 -20.41 21.62 -3.34
N GLU A 159 -21.21 20.58 -3.58
CA GLU A 159 -22.21 20.10 -2.61
C GLU A 159 -21.54 19.59 -1.32
N ASN A 160 -20.37 18.96 -1.45
CA ASN A 160 -19.61 18.47 -0.31
C ASN A 160 -19.00 19.61 0.50
N LEU A 161 -18.50 20.67 -0.17
CA LEU A 161 -18.02 21.89 0.47
C LEU A 161 -19.13 22.57 1.26
N ALA A 162 -20.31 22.75 0.65
CA ALA A 162 -21.48 23.34 1.30
C ALA A 162 -21.89 22.57 2.56
N HIS A 163 -21.99 21.25 2.44
CA HIS A 163 -22.34 20.39 3.56
C HIS A 163 -21.32 20.45 4.70
N GLU A 164 -20.02 20.46 4.39
CA GLU A 164 -18.97 20.58 5.40
C GLU A 164 -18.89 21.98 6.03
N TYR A 165 -19.18 23.04 5.27
CA TYR A 165 -19.31 24.40 5.80
C TYR A 165 -20.45 24.47 6.83
N GLN A 166 -21.65 24.00 6.48
CA GLN A 166 -22.83 24.00 7.37
C GLN A 166 -22.57 23.27 8.70
N LYS A 167 -21.76 22.21 8.70
CA LYS A 167 -21.39 21.50 9.95
C LYS A 167 -20.57 22.33 10.92
N LEU A 168 -19.82 23.30 10.39
CA LEU A 168 -18.85 24.13 11.11
C LEU A 168 -19.41 25.52 11.43
N GLU A 169 -20.32 26.02 10.61
CA GLU A 169 -21.04 27.27 10.81
C GLU A 169 -21.77 27.25 12.17
N GLY A 170 -21.72 28.39 12.88
CA GLY A 170 -22.23 28.51 14.25
C GLY A 170 -21.38 27.85 15.35
N LYS A 171 -20.41 26.99 15.01
CA LYS A 171 -19.52 26.33 16.00
C LYS A 171 -18.13 26.94 16.10
N TYR A 172 -17.68 27.62 15.05
CA TYR A 172 -16.32 28.14 14.96
C TYR A 172 -16.31 29.52 14.28
N GLU A 173 -15.31 30.32 14.61
CA GLU A 173 -15.05 31.58 13.92
C GLU A 173 -14.59 31.34 12.47
N LYS A 174 -14.82 32.33 11.60
CA LYS A 174 -14.52 32.25 10.15
C LYS A 174 -13.11 31.73 9.84
N LYS A 175 -12.08 32.25 10.52
CA LYS A 175 -10.69 31.82 10.32
C LYS A 175 -10.50 30.31 10.55
N LYS A 176 -11.09 29.79 11.63
CA LYS A 176 -10.98 28.38 12.01
C LYS A 176 -11.80 27.47 11.09
N ILE A 177 -12.92 27.95 10.55
CA ILE A 177 -13.68 27.25 9.49
C ILE A 177 -12.80 27.09 8.24
N ILE A 178 -12.20 28.19 7.77
CA ILE A 178 -11.30 28.19 6.60
C ILE A 178 -10.18 27.16 6.78
N GLU A 179 -9.47 27.20 7.91
CA GLU A 179 -8.37 26.25 8.19
C GLU A 179 -8.83 24.78 8.14
N LYS A 180 -10.02 24.47 8.68
CA LYS A 180 -10.56 23.10 8.66
C LYS A 180 -10.93 22.64 7.26
N LEU A 181 -11.50 23.52 6.43
CA LEU A 181 -11.86 23.22 5.04
C LEU A 181 -10.61 23.08 4.15
N LEU A 182 -9.58 23.91 4.35
CA LEU A 182 -8.28 23.76 3.67
C LEU A 182 -7.62 22.40 4.00
N ARG A 183 -7.70 21.92 5.25
CA ARG A 183 -7.20 20.57 5.62
C ARG A 183 -7.98 19.42 4.98
N LYS A 184 -9.19 19.69 4.47
CA LYS A 184 -9.98 18.76 3.65
C LYS A 184 -9.65 18.89 2.15
N GLY A 185 -8.83 19.86 1.79
CA GLY A 185 -8.25 20.09 0.46
C GLY A 185 -9.10 20.94 -0.47
N PHE A 186 -10.15 21.59 0.03
CA PHE A 186 -10.94 22.54 -0.76
C PHE A 186 -10.09 23.76 -1.11
N PHE A 187 -10.33 24.37 -2.27
CA PHE A 187 -9.59 25.57 -2.67
C PHE A 187 -10.07 26.78 -1.88
N TYR A 188 -9.13 27.69 -1.62
CA TYR A 188 -9.43 28.90 -0.84
C TYR A 188 -10.45 29.83 -1.52
N GLY A 189 -10.44 29.89 -2.85
CA GLY A 189 -11.43 30.65 -3.64
C GLY A 189 -12.84 30.19 -3.36
N ASP A 190 -13.10 28.90 -3.56
CA ASP A 190 -14.42 28.28 -3.33
C ASP A 190 -14.88 28.44 -1.87
N ILE A 191 -13.96 28.29 -0.91
CA ILE A 191 -14.26 28.52 0.51
C ILE A 191 -14.69 29.97 0.77
N LYS A 192 -14.02 30.95 0.15
CA LYS A 192 -14.39 32.37 0.32
C LYS A 192 -15.77 32.65 -0.23
N GLU A 193 -16.10 32.11 -1.40
CA GLU A 193 -17.41 32.28 -2.01
C GLU A 193 -18.52 31.75 -1.11
N ILE A 194 -18.31 30.63 -0.43
CA ILE A 194 -19.34 30.05 0.43
C ILE A 194 -19.52 30.77 1.77
N ILE A 195 -18.45 31.36 2.32
CA ILE A 195 -18.47 32.09 3.59
C ILE A 195 -19.04 33.51 3.44
N ASN A 196 -18.93 34.07 2.23
CA ASN A 196 -19.38 35.43 1.93
C ASN A 196 -20.74 35.49 1.22
N LYS A 197 -21.34 34.32 0.92
CA LYS A 197 -22.77 34.20 0.60
C LYS A 197 -23.58 34.31 1.88
#